data_AF-A0A6L2KU27-F1
#
_entry.id   AF-A0A6L2KU27-F1
#
_cell.length_a   1.000
_cell.length_b   1.000
_cell.length_c   1.000
_cell.angle_alpha   90.00
_cell.angle_beta   90.00
_cell.angle_gamma   90.00
#
_symmetry.space_group_name_H-M   'P 1'
#
loop_
_entity.id
_entity.type
_entity.pdbx_description
1 polymer ?
#
loop_
_entity_poly.entity_id
_entity_poly.type
_entity_poly.pdbx_seq_one_letter_code
_entity_poly.pdbx_strand_id
1 'polypeptide(L)'
;MAAFKRLDELTMAANFKSLFNGMTLYFEREMTNDLEFAANLHNLWVQFIDRTNDRKLFISEIEGVPSSLMSYNCCQFLQQVQHNDYIKLLKVRKMIAKTYHEVHKNIVFVYVMKNM
;
A
#
# COMPACT_ATOMS: atom_id res chain seq x y z
N MET A 1 22.14 33.28 42.89
CA MET A 1 21.02 32.96 41.98
C MET A 1 20.95 31.45 41.81
N ALA A 2 20.25 30.74 42.70
CA ALA A 2 19.89 29.36 42.45
C ALA A 2 18.61 29.41 41.61
N ALA A 3 18.76 29.34 40.28
CA ALA A 3 17.61 29.18 39.39
C ALA A 3 16.81 27.96 39.84
N PHE A 4 15.48 28.09 39.83
CA PHE A 4 14.57 27.05 40.29
C PHE A 4 14.69 25.81 39.40
N LYS A 5 15.61 24.90 39.76
CA LYS A 5 15.86 23.65 39.03
C LYS A 5 14.57 22.85 38.77
N ARG A 6 13.63 22.87 39.71
CA ARG A 6 12.30 22.25 39.56
C ARG A 6 11.41 22.93 38.52
N LEU A 7 11.54 24.24 38.33
CA LEU A 7 10.78 24.99 37.33
C LEU A 7 11.33 24.71 35.91
N ASP A 8 12.65 24.61 35.78
CA ASP A 8 13.30 24.21 34.53
C ASP A 8 12.94 22.76 34.13
N GLU A 9 12.92 21.84 35.10
CA GLU A 9 12.47 20.45 34.91
C GLU A 9 11.00 20.36 34.46
N LEU A 10 10.09 21.14 35.06
CA LEU A 10 8.68 21.20 34.66
C LEU A 10 8.49 21.80 33.25
N THR A 11 9.27 22.82 32.92
CA THR A 11 9.19 23.48 31.60
C THR A 11 9.73 22.56 30.50
N MET A 12 10.83 21.83 30.77
CA MET A 12 11.31 20.78 29.88
C MET A 12 10.28 19.67 29.71
N ALA A 13 9.69 19.15 30.81
CA ALA A 13 8.66 18.11 30.75
C ALA A 13 7.42 18.55 29.94
N ALA A 14 6.99 19.80 30.08
CA ALA A 14 5.89 20.37 29.29
C ALA A 14 6.24 20.48 27.80
N ASN A 15 7.46 20.90 27.46
CA ASN A 15 7.95 20.96 26.08
C ASN A 15 8.07 19.56 25.46
N PHE A 16 8.56 18.57 26.21
CA PHE A 16 8.62 17.17 25.77
C PHE A 16 7.22 16.61 25.51
N LYS A 17 6.26 16.84 26.42
CA LYS A 17 4.87 16.40 26.24
C LYS A 17 4.21 17.03 25.01
N SER A 18 4.45 18.32 24.77
CA SER A 18 3.96 19.02 23.58
C SER A 18 4.54 18.41 22.29
N LEU A 19 5.85 18.14 22.27
CA LEU A 19 6.53 17.49 21.15
C LEU A 19 5.97 16.10 20.88
N PHE A 20 5.79 15.28 21.92
CA PHE A 20 5.24 13.92 21.81
C PHE A 20 3.81 13.90 21.28
N ASN A 21 2.96 14.83 21.74
CA ASN A 21 1.61 14.99 21.21
C ASN A 21 1.64 15.38 19.72
N GLY A 22 2.51 16.32 19.35
CA GLY A 22 2.68 16.73 17.95
C GLY A 22 3.15 15.59 17.05
N MET A 23 4.16 14.82 17.47
CA MET A 23 4.65 13.65 16.73
C MET A 23 3.57 12.57 16.61
N THR A 24 2.82 12.31 17.67
CA THR A 24 1.74 11.31 17.67
C THR A 24 0.67 11.67 16.63
N LEU A 25 0.18 12.91 16.65
CA LEU A 25 -0.81 13.39 15.69
C LEU A 25 -0.29 13.36 14.24
N TYR A 26 1.00 13.65 14.04
CA TYR A 26 1.62 13.52 12.73
C TYR A 26 1.57 12.08 12.21
N PHE A 27 2.05 11.11 13.00
CA PHE A 27 2.02 9.70 12.59
C PHE A 27 0.59 9.15 12.42
N GLU A 28 -0.38 9.60 13.22
CA GLU A 28 -1.79 9.24 13.02
C GLU A 28 -2.34 9.72 11.67
N ARG A 29 -1.99 10.93 11.25
CA ARG A 29 -2.36 11.45 9.93
C ARG A 29 -1.68 10.69 8.81
N GLU A 30 -0.38 10.44 8.93
CA GLU A 30 0.36 9.67 7.92
C GLU A 30 -0.19 8.26 7.76
N MET A 31 -0.52 7.57 8.86
CA MET A 31 -1.17 6.26 8.81
C MET A 31 -2.52 6.30 8.10
N THR A 32 -3.31 7.34 8.34
CA THR A 32 -4.62 7.50 7.68
C THR A 32 -4.44 7.67 6.17
N ASN A 33 -3.50 8.52 5.75
CA ASN A 33 -3.17 8.72 4.35
C ASN A 33 -2.65 7.43 3.68
N ASP A 34 -1.77 6.70 4.37
CA ASP A 34 -1.22 5.43 3.89
C ASP A 34 -2.32 4.35 3.76
N LEU A 35 -3.26 4.28 4.69
CA LEU A 35 -4.39 3.36 4.62
C LEU A 35 -5.32 3.69 3.45
N GLU A 36 -5.63 4.97 3.22
CA GLU A 36 -6.39 5.41 2.06
C GLU A 36 -5.67 5.08 0.75
N PHE A 37 -4.36 5.34 0.69
CA PHE A 37 -3.53 4.97 -0.45
C PHE A 37 -3.53 3.45 -0.70
N ALA A 38 -3.38 2.63 0.34
CA ALA A 38 -3.45 1.18 0.23
C ALA A 38 -4.82 0.69 -0.26
N ALA A 39 -5.92 1.30 0.20
CA ALA A 39 -7.27 1.00 -0.26
C ALA A 39 -7.45 1.34 -1.74
N ASN A 40 -6.98 2.50 -2.19
CA ASN A 40 -7.01 2.90 -3.59
C ASN A 40 -6.18 1.95 -4.48
N LEU A 41 -4.98 1.56 -4.04
CA LEU A 41 -4.18 0.54 -4.72
C LEU A 41 -4.89 -0.82 -4.76
N HIS A 42 -5.60 -1.19 -3.70
CA HIS A 42 -6.36 -2.44 -3.66
C HIS A 42 -7.49 -2.44 -4.68
N ASN A 43 -8.25 -1.34 -4.78
CA ASN A 43 -9.29 -1.18 -5.80
C ASN A 43 -8.72 -1.29 -7.22
N LEU A 44 -7.58 -0.64 -7.47
CA LEU A 44 -6.88 -0.74 -8.75
C LEU A 44 -6.42 -2.19 -9.04
N TRP A 45 -5.94 -2.90 -8.03
CA TRP A 45 -5.53 -4.30 -8.15
C TRP A 45 -6.71 -5.21 -8.51
N VAL A 46 -7.89 -5.02 -7.90
CA VAL A 46 -9.12 -5.75 -8.23
C VAL A 46 -9.50 -5.51 -9.70
N GLN A 47 -9.56 -4.26 -10.14
CA GLN A 47 -9.89 -3.93 -11.55
C GLN A 47 -8.91 -4.58 -12.54
N PHE A 48 -7.61 -4.62 -12.22
CA PHE A 48 -6.64 -5.31 -13.07
C PHE A 48 -6.81 -6.83 -13.09
N ILE A 49 -7.24 -7.44 -11.98
CA ILE A 49 -7.54 -8.86 -11.95
C ILE A 49 -8.70 -9.17 -12.87
N ASP A 50 -9.80 -8.41 -12.78
CA ASP A 50 -11.00 -8.64 -13.59
C ASP A 50 -10.64 -8.59 -15.08
N ARG A 51 -9.93 -7.53 -15.51
CA ARG A 51 -9.44 -7.42 -16.90
C ARG A 51 -8.52 -8.59 -17.31
N THR A 52 -7.67 -9.08 -16.39
CA THR A 52 -6.76 -10.19 -16.66
C THR A 52 -7.53 -11.51 -16.81
N ASN A 53 -8.59 -11.69 -16.04
CA ASN A 53 -9.50 -12.83 -16.10
C ASN A 53 -10.34 -12.78 -17.40
N ASP A 54 -10.87 -11.63 -17.77
CA ASP A 54 -11.60 -11.45 -19.04
C ASP A 54 -10.72 -11.83 -20.23
N ARG A 55 -9.45 -11.40 -20.22
CA ARG A 55 -8.50 -11.81 -21.27
C ARG A 55 -8.22 -13.31 -21.25
N LYS A 56 -8.15 -13.93 -20.07
CA LYS A 56 -7.98 -15.39 -19.95
C LYS A 56 -9.14 -16.14 -20.60
N LEU A 57 -10.37 -15.67 -20.36
CA LEU A 57 -11.56 -16.23 -20.98
C LEU A 57 -11.52 -16.07 -22.49
N PHE A 58 -11.19 -14.88 -22.98
CA PHE A 58 -11.08 -14.62 -24.42
C PHE A 58 -9.99 -15.47 -25.11
N ILE A 59 -8.84 -15.69 -24.47
CA ILE A 59 -7.82 -16.62 -24.97
C ILE A 59 -8.39 -18.03 -25.09
N SER A 60 -9.09 -18.50 -24.05
CA SER A 60 -9.73 -19.82 -24.05
C SER A 60 -10.79 -19.98 -25.15
N GLU A 61 -11.52 -18.91 -25.48
CA GLU A 61 -12.48 -18.90 -26.58
C GLU A 61 -11.77 -19.05 -27.92
N ILE A 62 -10.67 -18.34 -28.16
CA ILE A 62 -9.88 -18.45 -29.39
C ILE A 62 -9.27 -19.85 -29.54
N GLU A 63 -8.78 -20.43 -28.45
CA GLU A 63 -8.25 -21.80 -28.44
C GLU A 63 -9.31 -22.85 -28.80
N GLY A 64 -10.60 -22.56 -28.60
CA GLY A 64 -11.71 -23.42 -29.02
C GLY A 64 -12.11 -23.30 -30.51
N VAL A 65 -11.60 -22.31 -31.23
CA VAL A 65 -11.84 -22.10 -32.67
C VAL A 65 -10.92 -23.03 -33.49
N PRO A 66 -11.33 -23.50 -34.69
CA PRO A 66 -10.45 -24.27 -35.56
C PRO A 66 -9.06 -23.64 -35.74
N SER A 67 -8.03 -24.47 -35.64
CA SER A 67 -6.64 -24.01 -35.71
C SER A 67 -6.36 -23.35 -37.06
N SER A 68 -5.87 -22.12 -36.99
CA SER A 68 -5.44 -21.32 -38.14
C SER A 68 -4.20 -20.53 -37.74
N LEU A 69 -3.40 -20.11 -38.73
CA LEU A 69 -2.26 -19.24 -38.46
C LEU A 69 -2.68 -17.95 -37.74
N MET A 70 -3.87 -17.43 -38.05
CA MET A 70 -4.42 -16.24 -37.41
C MET A 70 -4.77 -16.49 -35.94
N SER A 71 -5.51 -17.56 -35.62
CA SER A 71 -5.88 -17.88 -34.24
C SER A 71 -4.65 -18.17 -33.38
N TYR A 72 -3.64 -18.84 -33.93
CA TYR A 72 -2.35 -19.04 -33.25
C TYR A 72 -1.64 -17.71 -32.92
N ASN A 73 -1.48 -16.83 -33.91
CA ASN A 73 -0.80 -15.55 -33.71
C ASN A 73 -1.56 -14.64 -32.71
N CYS A 74 -2.90 -14.65 -32.77
CA CYS A 74 -3.74 -13.94 -31.80
C CYS A 74 -3.54 -14.48 -30.38
N CYS A 75 -3.56 -15.81 -30.18
CA CYS A 75 -3.30 -16.42 -28.88
C CYS A 75 -1.92 -16.04 -28.34
N GLN A 76 -0.86 -16.16 -29.15
CA GLN A 76 0.49 -15.81 -28.71
C GLN A 76 0.60 -14.35 -28.27
N PHE A 77 0.05 -13.42 -29.06
CA PHE A 77 0.04 -12.00 -28.70
C PHE A 77 -0.71 -11.76 -27.38
N LEU A 78 -1.90 -12.33 -27.21
CA LEU A 78 -2.71 -12.16 -26.01
C LEU A 78 -2.07 -12.78 -24.77
N GLN A 79 -1.41 -13.93 -24.90
CA GLN A 79 -0.65 -14.56 -23.83
C GLN A 79 0.53 -13.69 -23.37
N GLN A 80 1.23 -13.04 -24.32
CA GLN A 80 2.30 -12.09 -23.97
C GLN A 80 1.76 -10.86 -23.23
N VAL A 81 0.63 -10.31 -23.69
CA VAL A 81 -0.06 -9.22 -22.99
C VAL A 81 -0.51 -9.65 -21.59
N GLN A 82 -1.06 -10.86 -21.46
CA GLN A 82 -1.50 -11.41 -20.17
C GLN A 82 -0.33 -11.59 -19.20
N HIS A 83 0.81 -12.06 -19.67
CA HIS A 83 2.03 -12.16 -18.86
C HIS A 83 2.44 -10.79 -18.28
N ASN A 84 2.43 -9.75 -19.11
CA ASN A 84 2.72 -8.38 -18.66
C ASN A 84 1.70 -7.88 -17.62
N ASP A 85 0.44 -8.25 -17.75
CA ASP A 85 -0.60 -7.87 -16.78
C ASP A 85 -0.40 -8.57 -15.43
N TYR A 86 0.01 -9.85 -15.40
CA TYR A 86 0.39 -10.52 -14.16
C TYR A 86 1.58 -9.84 -13.47
N ILE A 87 2.59 -9.39 -14.22
CA ILE A 87 3.71 -8.63 -13.66
C ILE A 87 3.21 -7.33 -13.01
N LYS A 88 2.31 -6.59 -13.66
CA LYS A 88 1.74 -5.36 -13.11
C LYS A 88 0.92 -5.64 -11.85
N LEU A 89 0.11 -6.70 -11.84
CA LEU A 89 -0.65 -7.14 -10.68
C LEU A 89 0.24 -7.43 -9.48
N LEU A 90 1.35 -8.16 -9.69
CA LEU A 90 2.33 -8.44 -8.63
C LEU A 90 3.01 -7.17 -8.12
N LYS A 91 3.32 -6.21 -9.00
CA LYS A 91 3.88 -4.90 -8.61
C LYS A 91 2.91 -4.12 -7.70
N VAL A 92 1.64 -4.03 -8.08
CA VAL A 92 0.62 -3.36 -7.26
C VAL A 92 0.45 -4.08 -5.93
N ARG A 93 0.37 -5.42 -5.93
CA ARG A 93 0.25 -6.22 -4.69
C ARG A 93 1.45 -6.00 -3.75
N LYS A 94 2.66 -5.92 -4.31
CA LYS A 94 3.88 -5.60 -3.56
C LYS A 94 3.83 -4.20 -2.95
N MET A 95 3.31 -3.21 -3.67
CA MET A 95 3.15 -1.85 -3.16
C MET A 95 2.16 -1.82 -1.98
N ILE A 96 0.99 -2.46 -2.13
CA ILE A 96 -0.01 -2.60 -1.06
C ILE A 96 0.64 -3.19 0.21
N ALA A 97 1.35 -4.31 0.07
CA ALA A 97 2.00 -4.97 1.20
C ALA A 97 3.05 -4.08 1.88
N LYS A 98 3.83 -3.32 1.11
CA LYS A 98 4.79 -2.35 1.67
C LYS A 98 4.10 -1.23 2.43
N THR A 99 3.01 -0.67 1.90
CA THR A 99 2.26 0.38 2.59
C THR A 99 1.70 -0.13 3.92
N TYR A 100 1.08 -1.31 3.95
CA TYR A 100 0.61 -1.90 5.21
C TYR A 100 1.74 -2.16 6.21
N HIS A 101 2.93 -2.54 5.74
CA HIS A 101 4.10 -2.72 6.59
C HIS A 101 4.56 -1.41 7.25
N GLU A 102 4.59 -0.30 6.50
CA GLU A 102 4.93 1.01 7.05
C GLU A 102 3.86 1.51 8.04
N VAL A 103 2.57 1.33 7.71
CA VAL A 103 1.47 1.61 8.65
C VAL A 103 1.65 0.84 9.95
N HIS A 104 1.94 -0.46 9.87
CA HIS A 104 2.14 -1.28 11.07
C HIS A 104 3.30 -0.76 11.95
N LYS A 105 4.42 -0.32 11.37
CA LYS A 105 5.50 0.31 12.13
C LYS A 105 5.04 1.58 12.84
N ASN A 106 4.28 2.42 12.15
CA ASN A 106 3.78 3.68 12.70
C ASN A 106 2.76 3.43 13.84
N ILE A 107 1.92 2.38 13.73
CA ILE A 107 1.01 1.96 14.81
C ILE A 107 1.81 1.59 16.06
N VAL A 108 2.86 0.78 15.90
CA VAL A 108 3.72 0.37 17.02
C VAL A 108 4.38 1.59 17.67
N PHE A 109 4.89 2.52 16.86
CA PHE A 109 5.46 3.77 17.37
C PHE A 109 4.43 4.57 18.17
N VAL A 110 3.27 4.88 17.58
CA VAL A 110 2.21 5.65 18.25
C VAL A 110 1.75 4.96 19.54
N TYR A 111 1.62 3.64 19.54
CA TYR A 111 1.25 2.88 20.73
C TYR A 111 2.27 3.06 21.86
N VAL A 112 3.58 2.92 21.57
CA VAL A 112 4.63 3.14 22.58
C VAL A 112 4.55 4.57 23.11
N MET A 113 4.44 5.56 22.22
CA MET A 113 4.42 6.98 22.61
C MET A 113 3.22 7.36 23.48
N LYS A 114 2.05 6.72 23.28
CA LYS A 114 0.86 6.96 24.09
C LYS A 114 0.91 6.30 25.48
N ASN A 115 1.81 5.33 25.67
CA ASN A 115 1.94 4.56 26.92
C ASN A 115 3.24 4.87 27.69
N MET A 116 4.04 5.84 27.24
CA MET A 116 5.17 6.43 27.98
C MET A 116 4.69 7.62 28.82
#